data_AF-A0A4W5KWW4-F1
#
_entry.id   AF-A0A4W5KWW4-F1
#
_cell.length_a   1.000
_cell.length_b   1.000
_cell.length_c   1.000
_cell.angle_alpha   90.00
_cell.angle_beta   90.00
_cell.angle_gamma   90.00
#
_symmetry.space_group_name_H-M   'P 1'
#
loop_
_entity.id
_entity.type
_entity.pdbx_description
1 polymer ?
#
loop_
_entity_poly.entity_id
_entity_poly.type
_entity_poly.pdbx_seq_one_letter_code
_entity_poly.pdbx_strand_id
1 'polypeptide(L)'
;MSSYSRVIHHATSVLCSNKGSLALQQLHRKVFQRVEITEDDFWYIVKKCSRFVVVRNRERTDEWGTDCVVVAKTSLRLCKNYTKQDCRDCQELHLCKYFVYGNCRFGKGRKQCKFSHDVRSEHNYTLLRECTLHELHEDDLFLLLLQNDPTLLPEREGQE
;
A
#
# COMPACT_ATOMS: atom_id res chain seq x y z
N MET A 1 -12.22 10.15 -14.17
CA MET A 1 -12.15 9.04 -13.19
C MET A 1 -12.27 7.75 -13.97
N SER A 2 -11.29 6.84 -13.89
CA SER A 2 -11.24 5.64 -14.74
C SER A 2 -12.48 4.74 -14.51
N SER A 3 -13.05 4.19 -15.59
CA SER A 3 -14.14 3.20 -15.57
C SER A 3 -13.87 2.03 -14.62
N TYR A 4 -12.60 1.75 -14.34
CA TYR A 4 -12.15 0.63 -13.54
C TYR A 4 -11.93 0.95 -12.05
N SER A 5 -12.27 2.15 -11.57
CA SER A 5 -12.01 2.58 -10.19
C SER A 5 -12.50 1.57 -9.14
N ARG A 6 -13.72 1.03 -9.31
CA ARG A 6 -14.30 0.01 -8.41
C ARG A 6 -13.49 -1.27 -8.37
N VAL A 7 -13.00 -1.72 -9.53
CA VAL A 7 -12.21 -2.95 -9.68
C VAL A 7 -10.85 -2.76 -9.04
N ILE A 8 -10.19 -1.63 -9.30
CA ILE A 8 -8.89 -1.29 -8.73
C ILE A 8 -8.98 -1.22 -7.21
N HIS A 9 -10.02 -0.58 -6.68
CA HIS A 9 -10.26 -0.48 -5.25
C HIS A 9 -10.45 -1.85 -4.61
N HIS A 10 -11.33 -2.67 -5.16
CA HIS A 10 -11.59 -4.02 -4.65
C HIS A 10 -10.35 -4.92 -4.74
N ALA A 11 -9.63 -4.91 -5.86
CA ALA A 11 -8.39 -5.66 -6.01
C ALA A 11 -7.30 -5.20 -5.01
N THR A 12 -7.17 -3.89 -4.79
CA THR A 12 -6.25 -3.33 -3.79
C THR A 12 -6.61 -3.81 -2.38
N SER A 13 -7.89 -3.74 -2.01
CA SER A 13 -8.39 -4.24 -0.72
C SER A 13 -8.10 -5.73 -0.54
N VAL A 14 -8.40 -6.56 -1.55
CA VAL A 14 -8.11 -8.00 -1.52
C VAL A 14 -6.62 -8.26 -1.31
N LEU A 15 -5.74 -7.56 -2.02
CA LEU A 15 -4.29 -7.74 -1.86
C LEU A 15 -3.83 -7.31 -0.46
N CYS A 16 -4.27 -6.15 0.03
CA CYS A 16 -3.82 -5.64 1.33
C CYS A 16 -4.25 -6.57 2.47
N SER A 17 -5.50 -7.06 2.45
CA SER A 17 -5.99 -8.05 3.43
C SER A 17 -5.36 -9.44 3.26
N ASN A 18 -4.55 -9.66 2.22
CA ASN A 18 -3.71 -10.85 2.04
C ASN A 18 -2.22 -10.48 2.16
N LYS A 19 -1.86 -9.58 3.08
CA LYS A 19 -0.47 -9.16 3.36
C LYS A 19 0.24 -8.51 2.17
N GLY A 20 -0.52 -7.81 1.32
CA GLY A 20 0.00 -7.04 0.19
C GLY A 20 0.29 -7.85 -1.08
N SER A 21 0.10 -9.17 -1.08
CA SER A 21 0.35 -9.98 -2.28
C SER A 21 -0.56 -11.21 -2.36
N LEU A 22 -0.87 -11.66 -3.57
CA LEU A 22 -1.69 -12.85 -3.77
C LEU A 22 -1.37 -13.52 -5.11
N ALA A 23 -1.55 -14.84 -5.19
CA ALA A 23 -1.49 -15.54 -6.47
C ALA A 23 -2.54 -14.97 -7.43
N LEU A 24 -2.14 -14.80 -8.69
CA LEU A 24 -2.95 -14.13 -9.71
C LEU A 24 -4.31 -14.81 -9.93
N GLN A 25 -4.35 -16.15 -9.96
CA GLN A 25 -5.61 -16.91 -10.03
C GLN A 25 -6.52 -16.69 -8.81
N GLN A 26 -5.94 -16.55 -7.60
CA GLN A 26 -6.72 -16.30 -6.39
C GLN A 26 -7.28 -14.87 -6.38
N LEU A 27 -6.49 -13.89 -6.82
CA LEU A 27 -6.96 -12.52 -6.99
C LEU A 27 -8.08 -12.46 -8.02
N HIS A 28 -7.90 -13.10 -9.17
CA HIS A 28 -8.91 -13.20 -10.23
C HIS A 28 -10.24 -13.72 -9.67
N ARG A 29 -10.24 -14.88 -9.00
CA ARG A 29 -11.44 -15.46 -8.38
C ARG A 29 -12.12 -14.52 -7.38
N LYS A 30 -11.35 -13.87 -6.50
CA LYS A 30 -11.90 -12.94 -5.48
C LYS A 30 -12.45 -11.64 -6.07
N VAL A 31 -11.91 -11.19 -7.20
CA VAL A 31 -12.40 -9.98 -7.89
C VAL A 31 -13.71 -10.27 -8.61
N PHE A 32 -13.76 -11.35 -9.39
CA PHE A 32 -14.95 -11.76 -10.16
C PHE A 32 -16.14 -12.17 -9.29
N GLN A 33 -15.90 -12.51 -8.01
CA GLN A 33 -16.99 -12.77 -7.05
C GLN A 33 -17.78 -11.52 -6.64
N ARG A 34 -17.21 -10.31 -6.78
CA ARG A 34 -17.86 -9.07 -6.32
C ARG A 34 -18.03 -8.01 -7.40
N VAL A 35 -17.33 -8.15 -8.52
CA VAL A 35 -17.31 -7.15 -9.58
C VAL A 35 -17.45 -7.85 -10.93
N GLU A 36 -18.41 -7.40 -11.72
CA GLU A 36 -18.56 -7.82 -13.11
C GLU A 36 -17.54 -7.06 -13.98
N ILE A 37 -16.66 -7.81 -14.64
CA ILE A 37 -15.61 -7.31 -15.52
C ILE A 37 -15.25 -8.40 -16.54
N THR A 38 -14.74 -8.01 -17.70
CA THR A 38 -14.20 -8.98 -18.67
C THR A 38 -12.81 -9.46 -18.25
N GLU A 39 -12.42 -10.65 -18.70
CA GLU A 39 -11.05 -11.17 -18.50
C GLU A 39 -10.00 -10.17 -19.05
N ASP A 40 -10.20 -9.66 -20.27
CA ASP A 40 -9.28 -8.73 -20.92
C ASP A 40 -9.11 -7.43 -20.13
N ASP A 41 -10.20 -6.87 -19.60
CA ASP A 41 -10.15 -5.67 -18.76
C ASP A 41 -9.42 -5.94 -17.44
N PHE A 42 -9.66 -7.09 -16.80
CA PHE A 42 -8.94 -7.47 -15.59
C PHE A 42 -7.43 -7.55 -15.86
N TRP A 43 -7.05 -8.21 -16.97
CA TRP A 43 -5.65 -8.31 -17.39
C TRP A 43 -5.03 -6.95 -17.69
N TYR A 44 -5.77 -6.07 -18.35
CA TYR A 44 -5.34 -4.71 -18.64
C TYR A 44 -5.07 -3.95 -17.33
N ILE A 45 -6.00 -3.99 -16.38
CA ILE A 45 -5.86 -3.31 -15.08
C ILE A 45 -4.63 -3.82 -14.33
N VAL A 46 -4.50 -5.14 -14.16
CA VAL A 46 -3.41 -5.74 -13.38
C VAL A 46 -2.04 -5.46 -14.02
N LYS A 47 -1.96 -5.37 -15.35
CA LYS A 47 -0.70 -5.10 -16.07
C LYS A 47 -0.35 -3.61 -16.19
N LYS A 48 -1.35 -2.71 -16.20
CA LYS A 48 -1.14 -1.28 -16.50
C LYS A 48 -1.32 -0.35 -15.30
N CYS A 49 -2.02 -0.79 -14.25
CA CYS A 49 -2.22 0.02 -13.07
C CYS A 49 -0.92 0.09 -12.26
N SER A 50 -0.46 1.30 -11.92
CA SER A 50 0.75 1.53 -11.10
C SER A 50 0.68 0.94 -9.69
N ARG A 51 -0.52 0.56 -9.24
CA ARG A 51 -0.79 -0.07 -7.94
C ARG A 51 -0.56 -1.57 -7.93
N PHE A 52 -0.36 -2.19 -9.08
CA PHE A 52 -0.18 -3.63 -9.17
C PHE A 52 1.13 -3.94 -9.87
N VAL A 53 1.85 -4.92 -9.35
CA VAL A 53 3.00 -5.51 -10.03
C VAL A 53 2.82 -7.01 -10.09
N VAL A 54 2.92 -7.54 -11.31
CA VAL A 54 2.92 -8.98 -11.55
C VAL A 54 4.34 -9.48 -11.53
N VAL A 55 4.64 -10.37 -10.59
CA VAL A 55 5.90 -11.07 -10.48
C VAL A 55 5.71 -12.50 -11.00
N ARG A 56 6.56 -12.93 -11.94
CA ARG A 56 6.57 -14.30 -12.44
C ARG A 56 7.70 -15.09 -11.81
N ASN A 57 7.43 -16.31 -11.36
CA ASN A 57 8.50 -17.25 -11.08
C ASN A 57 9.12 -17.71 -12.41
N ARG A 58 10.46 -17.66 -12.52
CA ARG A 58 11.18 -17.89 -13.78
C ARG A 58 11.37 -19.37 -14.13
N GLU A 59 10.95 -20.29 -13.26
CA GLU A 59 11.27 -21.70 -13.38
C GLU A 59 10.29 -22.54 -14.21
N ARG A 60 9.12 -22.00 -14.61
CA ARG A 60 8.16 -22.75 -15.45
C ARG A 60 7.81 -22.01 -16.73
N THR A 61 8.05 -22.70 -17.83
CA THR A 61 7.74 -22.33 -19.20
C THR A 61 6.23 -22.50 -19.46
N ASP A 62 5.62 -21.43 -19.95
CA ASP A 62 4.58 -21.40 -20.99
C ASP A 62 3.10 -21.29 -20.58
N GLU A 63 2.72 -21.44 -19.32
CA GLU A 63 1.31 -21.26 -18.90
C GLU A 63 1.09 -19.97 -18.09
N TRP A 64 0.48 -18.97 -18.73
CA TRP A 64 0.10 -17.72 -18.10
C TRP A 64 -1.01 -17.96 -17.07
N GLY A 65 -0.68 -18.06 -15.79
CA GLY A 65 -1.70 -18.09 -14.73
C GLY A 65 -1.28 -18.77 -13.44
N THR A 66 -0.46 -19.81 -13.49
CA THR A 66 -0.26 -20.69 -12.34
C THR A 66 0.82 -20.19 -11.36
N ASP A 67 1.88 -19.56 -11.88
CA ASP A 67 3.06 -19.14 -11.09
C ASP A 67 3.28 -17.62 -11.03
N CYS A 68 2.20 -16.84 -11.21
CA CYS A 68 2.26 -15.37 -11.11
C CYS A 68 1.72 -14.90 -9.75
N VAL A 69 2.46 -14.01 -9.09
CA VAL A 69 2.02 -13.30 -7.88
C VAL A 69 1.77 -11.85 -8.22
N VAL A 70 0.62 -11.32 -7.79
CA VAL A 70 0.31 -9.89 -7.88
C VAL A 70 0.63 -9.25 -6.54
N VAL A 71 1.36 -8.14 -6.59
CA VAL A 71 1.79 -7.37 -5.43
C VAL A 71 1.15 -5.98 -5.48
N ALA A 72 0.57 -5.55 -4.36
CA ALA A 72 0.04 -4.20 -4.20
C ALA A 72 1.16 -3.17 -4.02
N LYS A 73 1.00 -2.02 -4.64
CA LYS A 73 1.91 -0.88 -4.57
C LYS A 73 1.18 0.41 -4.26
N THR A 74 1.90 1.32 -3.63
CA THR A 74 1.48 2.69 -3.39
C THR A 74 2.63 3.66 -3.64
N SER A 75 2.32 4.87 -4.08
CA SER A 75 3.26 5.99 -4.16
C SER A 75 3.41 6.73 -2.83
N LEU A 76 2.54 6.48 -1.85
CA LEU A 76 2.61 7.16 -0.55
C LEU A 76 3.87 6.78 0.22
N ARG A 77 4.50 7.78 0.82
CA ARG A 77 5.70 7.68 1.66
C ARG A 77 5.51 8.52 2.92
N LEU A 78 6.29 8.25 3.96
CA LEU A 78 6.35 9.08 5.16
C LEU A 78 7.15 10.35 4.93
N CYS A 79 6.62 11.47 5.41
CA CYS A 79 7.33 12.74 5.34
C CYS A 79 8.51 12.75 6.32
N LYS A 80 9.73 12.84 5.77
CA LYS A 80 10.96 12.97 6.59
C LYS A 80 11.06 14.32 7.30
N ASN A 81 10.35 15.33 6.80
CA ASN A 81 10.45 16.71 7.25
C ASN A 81 9.22 17.17 8.04
N TYR A 82 8.31 16.27 8.42
CA TYR A 82 7.05 16.62 9.09
C TYR A 82 7.22 17.54 10.30
N THR A 83 8.24 17.29 11.13
CA THR A 83 8.49 18.09 12.34
C THR A 83 9.32 19.35 12.09
N LYS A 84 9.67 19.66 10.84
CA LYS A 84 10.38 20.89 10.45
C LYS A 84 9.36 21.95 10.07
N GLN A 85 9.65 23.21 10.40
CA GLN A 85 8.70 24.34 10.28
C GLN A 85 8.24 24.67 8.84
N ASP A 86 8.83 24.03 7.82
CA ASP A 86 8.57 24.29 6.40
C ASP A 86 7.71 23.21 5.70
N CYS A 87 7.05 22.33 6.46
CA CYS A 87 6.18 21.28 5.88
C CYS A 87 4.83 21.86 5.40
N ARG A 88 4.85 22.62 4.31
CA ARG A 88 3.66 23.17 3.62
C ARG A 88 3.41 22.41 2.31
N ASP A 89 2.15 22.21 1.96
CA ASP A 89 1.70 21.52 0.73
C ASP A 89 2.33 20.12 0.51
N CYS A 90 2.63 19.42 1.60
CA CYS A 90 3.32 18.14 1.57
C CYS A 90 2.48 17.05 0.86
N GLN A 91 3.13 16.22 0.05
CA GLN A 91 2.48 15.09 -0.63
C GLN A 91 2.86 13.74 0.01
N GLU A 92 3.40 13.78 1.23
CA GLU A 92 3.82 12.63 2.00
C GLU A 92 3.00 12.53 3.30
N LEU A 93 2.89 11.31 3.84
CA LEU A 93 2.13 11.02 5.04
C LEU A 93 2.83 11.57 6.28
N HIS A 94 2.07 12.28 7.10
CA HIS A 94 2.50 12.79 8.40
C HIS A 94 2.18 11.74 9.46
N LEU A 95 3.10 10.80 9.66
CA LEU A 95 2.96 9.72 10.63
C LEU A 95 4.28 9.41 11.33
N CYS A 96 4.19 8.88 12.55
CA CYS A 96 5.33 8.37 13.28
C CYS A 96 5.78 7.01 12.70
N LYS A 97 7.03 6.90 12.26
CA LYS A 97 7.58 5.62 11.77
C LYS A 97 7.47 4.49 12.80
N TYR A 98 7.70 4.78 14.08
CA TYR A 98 7.60 3.79 15.16
C TYR A 98 6.15 3.42 15.48
N PHE A 99 5.19 4.29 15.16
CA PHE A 99 3.77 3.94 15.24
C PHE A 99 3.39 2.96 14.14
N VAL A 100 3.87 3.17 12.91
CA VAL A 100 3.72 2.22 11.80
C VAL A 100 4.34 0.86 12.13
N TYR A 101 5.47 0.82 12.84
CA TYR A 101 6.07 -0.43 13.35
C TYR A 101 5.31 -1.07 14.53
N GLY A 102 4.34 -0.38 15.14
CA GLY A 102 3.66 -0.85 16.35
C GLY A 102 4.49 -0.78 17.63
N ASN A 103 5.63 -0.07 17.65
CA ASN A 103 6.58 -0.03 18.77
C ASN A 103 6.89 1.37 19.33
N CYS A 104 6.10 2.39 18.97
CA CYS A 104 6.29 3.75 19.50
C CYS A 104 6.04 3.82 21.01
N ARG A 105 7.08 4.20 21.76
CA ARG A 105 7.04 4.34 23.23
C ARG A 105 6.29 5.60 23.72
N PHE A 106 5.96 6.52 22.82
CA PHE A 106 5.39 7.85 23.13
C PHE A 106 3.90 8.01 22.77
N GLY A 107 3.22 6.92 22.37
CA GLY A 107 1.81 6.99 21.94
C GLY A 107 0.77 6.84 23.05
N LYS A 108 1.13 6.23 24.19
CA LYS A 108 0.19 5.85 25.27
C LYS A 108 0.68 6.22 26.68
N GLY A 109 1.77 7.00 26.77
CA GLY A 109 2.46 7.32 28.03
C GLY A 109 2.37 8.80 28.43
N ARG A 110 3.18 9.20 29.43
CA ARG A 110 3.19 10.57 29.99
C ARG A 110 3.75 11.65 29.04
N LYS A 111 4.47 11.26 27.98
CA LYS A 111 5.04 12.17 26.98
C LYS A 111 4.38 11.89 25.63
N GLN A 112 3.90 12.94 24.97
CA GLN A 112 3.31 12.85 23.64
C GLN A 112 4.39 12.64 22.57
N CYS A 113 4.08 11.84 21.55
CA CYS A 113 4.94 11.66 20.39
C CYS A 113 5.02 12.98 19.60
N LYS A 114 6.24 13.35 19.17
CA LYS A 114 6.43 14.53 18.31
C LYS A 114 5.88 14.34 16.90
N PHE A 115 5.64 13.08 16.50
CA PHE A 115 5.08 12.71 15.21
C PHE A 115 3.62 12.28 15.39
N SER A 116 2.78 12.51 14.39
CA SER A 116 1.37 12.14 14.45
C SER A 116 1.17 10.62 14.50
N HIS A 117 0.19 10.19 15.30
CA HIS A 117 -0.34 8.82 15.29
C HIS A 117 -1.73 8.75 14.66
N ASP A 118 -2.21 9.87 14.09
CA ASP A 118 -3.50 9.95 13.43
C ASP A 118 -3.34 9.65 11.93
N VAL A 119 -3.60 8.38 11.57
CA VAL A 119 -3.59 7.89 10.18
C VAL A 119 -4.58 8.64 9.32
N ARG A 120 -5.71 9.09 9.89
CA ARG A 120 -6.82 9.72 9.16
C ARG A 120 -6.95 11.21 9.46
N SER A 121 -5.85 11.86 9.87
CA SER A 121 -5.79 13.32 9.94
C SER A 121 -6.21 13.93 8.59
N GLU A 122 -6.73 15.17 8.62
CA GLU A 122 -7.25 15.87 7.43
C GLU A 122 -6.25 15.84 6.24
N HIS A 123 -4.96 16.05 6.53
CA HIS A 123 -3.87 15.94 5.58
C HIS A 123 -3.72 14.52 5.00
N ASN A 124 -3.53 13.53 5.87
CA ASN A 124 -3.29 12.14 5.45
C ASN A 124 -4.51 11.57 4.70
N TYR A 125 -5.72 11.91 5.14
CA TYR A 125 -6.95 11.42 4.55
C TYR A 125 -7.09 11.83 3.08
N THR A 126 -6.67 13.06 2.73
CA THR A 126 -6.68 13.53 1.34
C THR A 126 -5.77 12.68 0.46
N LEU A 127 -4.52 12.45 0.90
CA LEU A 127 -3.55 11.60 0.18
C LEU A 127 -4.02 10.13 0.09
N LEU A 128 -4.59 9.60 1.16
CA LEU A 128 -5.17 8.25 1.18
C LEU A 128 -6.36 8.12 0.25
N ARG A 129 -7.18 9.17 0.07
CA ARG A 129 -8.29 9.15 -0.88
C ARG A 129 -7.84 9.17 -2.33
N GLU A 130 -6.84 9.98 -2.67
CA GLU A 130 -6.24 10.00 -4.01
C GLU A 130 -5.66 8.63 -4.39
N CYS A 131 -5.04 7.97 -3.41
CA CYS A 131 -4.58 6.59 -3.54
C CYS A 131 -5.67 5.55 -3.21
N THR A 132 -6.94 5.92 -3.04
CA THR A 132 -8.06 5.01 -2.68
C THR A 132 -7.72 3.97 -1.58
N LEU A 133 -6.86 4.34 -0.63
CA LEU A 133 -6.46 3.51 0.52
C LEU A 133 -7.21 3.91 1.81
N HIS A 134 -8.02 4.98 1.77
CA HIS A 134 -8.74 5.53 2.92
C HIS A 134 -9.66 4.54 3.67
N GLU A 135 -10.19 3.54 2.97
CA GLU A 135 -11.05 2.48 3.56
C GLU A 135 -10.26 1.28 4.10
N LEU A 136 -8.94 1.21 3.90
CA LEU A 136 -8.14 0.10 4.43
C LEU A 136 -8.04 0.16 5.96
N HIS A 137 -7.95 -1.02 6.58
CA HIS A 137 -7.60 -1.12 7.98
C HIS A 137 -6.16 -0.62 8.20
N GLU A 138 -5.87 -0.09 9.40
CA GLU A 138 -4.56 0.49 9.70
C GLU A 138 -3.42 -0.52 9.54
N ASP A 139 -3.61 -1.76 10.02
CA ASP A 139 -2.62 -2.83 9.88
C ASP A 139 -2.30 -3.14 8.40
N ASP A 140 -3.34 -3.23 7.56
CA ASP A 140 -3.21 -3.48 6.13
C ASP A 140 -2.47 -2.33 5.43
N LEU A 141 -2.77 -1.09 5.83
CA LEU A 141 -2.09 0.11 5.33
C LEU A 141 -0.62 0.13 5.77
N PHE A 142 -0.31 -0.21 7.01
CA PHE A 142 1.07 -0.25 7.52
C PHE A 142 1.90 -1.31 6.80
N LEU A 143 1.36 -2.50 6.57
CA LEU A 143 2.02 -3.52 5.75
C LEU A 143 2.30 -3.01 4.32
N LEU A 144 1.32 -2.34 3.71
CA LEU A 144 1.50 -1.75 2.38
C LEU A 144 2.60 -0.68 2.38
N LEU A 145 2.64 0.19 3.39
CA LEU A 145 3.68 1.22 3.53
C LEU A 145 5.06 0.59 3.75
N LEU A 146 5.18 -0.41 4.63
CA LEU A 146 6.44 -1.13 4.89
C LEU A 146 7.03 -1.75 3.62
N GLN A 147 6.17 -2.27 2.73
CA GLN A 147 6.60 -2.86 1.47
C GLN A 147 7.00 -1.82 0.42
N ASN A 148 6.51 -0.58 0.52
CA ASN A 148 6.64 0.43 -0.53
C ASN A 148 7.57 1.59 -0.15
N ASP A 149 7.80 1.86 1.12
CA ASP A 149 8.59 3.00 1.60
C ASP A 149 9.97 2.57 2.12
N PRO A 150 11.06 2.86 1.39
CA PRO A 150 12.42 2.52 1.83
C PRO A 150 12.84 3.18 3.15
N THR A 151 12.19 4.28 3.54
CA THR A 151 12.51 4.98 4.79
C THR A 151 12.04 4.22 6.03
N LEU A 152 11.16 3.23 5.82
CA LEU A 152 10.69 2.30 6.82
C LEU A 152 11.52 1.01 6.89
N LEU A 153 12.54 0.87 6.05
CA LEU A 153 13.47 -0.24 6.15
C LEU A 153 14.53 0.06 7.22
N PRO A 154 15.04 -0.96 7.92
CA PRO A 154 16.17 -0.76 8.81
C PRO A 154 17.34 -0.15 8.04
N GLU A 155 17.99 0.84 8.63
CA GLU A 155 19.24 1.38 8.11
C GLU A 155 20.24 0.23 8.06
N ARG A 156 20.86 0.00 6.90
CA ARG A 156 21.94 -1.00 6.82
C ARG A 156 23.03 -0.54 7.78
N GLU A 157 23.23 -1.28 8.87
CA GLU A 157 24.45 -1.16 9.67
C GLU A 157 25.65 -1.33 8.72
N GLY A 158 26.64 -0.45 8.88
CA GLY A 158 27.58 -0.08 7.83
C GLY A 158 28.40 -1.21 7.21
N GLN A 159 28.92 -0.93 6.03
CA GLN A 159 30.27 -1.34 5.68
C GLN A 159 31.08 -0.05 5.59
N GLU A 160 31.98 0.12 6.56
CA GLU A 160 33.08 1.09 6.55
C GLU A 160 33.95 0.92 5.30
#